data_AF-A0A842WDU7-F1
#
_entry.id   AF-A0A842WDU7-F1
#
_cell.length_a   1.000
_cell.length_b   1.000
_cell.length_c   1.000
_cell.angle_alpha   90.00
_cell.angle_beta   90.00
_cell.angle_gamma   90.00
#
_symmetry.space_group_name_H-M   'P 1'
#
loop_
_entity.id
_entity.type
_entity.pdbx_description
1 polymer ?
#
loop_
_entity_poly.entity_id
_entity_poly.type
_entity_poly.pdbx_seq_one_letter_code
_entity_poly.pdbx_strand_id
1 'polypeptide(L)'
;MNRYAVKGVKKLFSRSNTKIRLAEEAGTSKVRPSPLPLPERYANVELNTVEECKIHRERLRELIDFEDILNVAYATLQLCDIIEGVKWKYEPAEYMPLMDRIPEDMPLNIALMHPKPPKGSIFIGENPPPTVRHYSRVVSGIAPLLQHIYNTGKHNEGNRLVAVRTVYAGGNKMGCAVCAAINALIG
;
A
#
# COMPACT_ATOMS: atom_id res chain seq x y z
N MET A 1 14.04 -12.33 8.41
CA MET A 1 12.96 -11.30 8.44
C MET A 1 11.94 -11.55 9.57
N ASN A 2 11.18 -10.55 10.04
CA ASN A 2 10.17 -10.71 11.11
C ASN A 2 9.03 -11.69 10.70
N ARG A 3 8.79 -12.74 11.50
CA ARG A 3 7.74 -13.77 11.27
C ARG A 3 6.34 -13.18 11.03
N TYR A 4 6.02 -12.02 11.62
CA TYR A 4 4.75 -11.32 11.43
C TYR A 4 4.65 -10.66 10.06
N ALA A 5 5.76 -10.12 9.52
CA ALA A 5 5.81 -9.56 8.17
C ALA A 5 5.59 -10.65 7.12
N VAL A 6 6.27 -11.80 7.23
CA VAL A 6 6.05 -12.97 6.36
C VAL A 6 4.58 -13.40 6.34
N LYS A 7 3.96 -13.54 7.52
CA LYS A 7 2.53 -13.87 7.64
C LYS A 7 1.63 -12.78 7.03
N GLY A 8 2.05 -11.53 7.12
CA GLY A 8 1.38 -10.38 6.51
C GLY A 8 1.37 -10.43 5.00
N VAL A 9 2.53 -10.69 4.38
CA VAL A 9 2.65 -10.81 2.92
C VAL A 9 1.82 -11.97 2.39
N LYS A 10 1.85 -13.13 3.06
CA LYS A 10 0.97 -14.27 2.71
C LYS A 10 -0.51 -13.89 2.76
N LYS A 11 -0.91 -13.07 3.74
CA LYS A 11 -2.28 -12.55 3.84
C LYS A 11 -2.58 -11.54 2.71
N LEU A 12 -1.62 -10.71 2.30
CA LEU A 12 -1.76 -9.82 1.14
C LEU A 12 -1.96 -10.60 -0.16
N PHE A 13 -1.21 -11.69 -0.40
CA PHE A 13 -1.44 -12.57 -1.55
C PHE A 13 -2.86 -13.17 -1.58
N SER A 14 -3.38 -13.57 -0.43
CA SER A 14 -4.77 -14.06 -0.32
C SER A 14 -5.78 -12.95 -0.59
N ARG A 15 -5.53 -11.75 -0.05
CA ARG A 15 -6.41 -10.59 -0.25
C ARG A 15 -6.39 -10.09 -1.69
N SER A 16 -5.23 -9.98 -2.33
CA SER A 16 -5.14 -9.57 -3.74
C SER A 16 -5.90 -10.54 -4.64
N ASN A 17 -5.76 -11.86 -4.43
CA ASN A 17 -6.56 -12.86 -5.16
C ASN A 17 -8.06 -12.66 -4.96
N THR A 18 -8.49 -12.39 -3.72
CA THR A 18 -9.90 -12.12 -3.43
C THR A 18 -10.40 -10.88 -4.17
N LYS A 19 -9.60 -9.80 -4.21
CA LYS A 19 -9.99 -8.54 -4.84
C LYS A 19 -10.00 -8.63 -6.37
N ILE A 20 -9.04 -9.34 -6.96
CA ILE A 20 -9.04 -9.66 -8.41
C ILE A 20 -10.31 -10.42 -8.78
N ARG A 21 -10.65 -11.49 -8.05
CA ARG A 21 -11.87 -12.27 -8.31
C ARG A 21 -13.14 -11.41 -8.22
N LEU A 22 -13.24 -10.57 -7.19
CA LEU A 22 -14.38 -9.66 -7.04
C LEU A 22 -14.44 -8.62 -8.17
N ALA A 23 -13.29 -8.18 -8.68
CA ALA A 23 -13.21 -7.29 -9.84
C ALA A 23 -13.74 -7.98 -11.11
N GLU A 24 -13.34 -9.24 -11.35
CA GLU A 24 -13.84 -10.08 -12.44
C GLU A 24 -15.37 -10.27 -12.33
N GLU A 25 -15.88 -10.63 -11.14
CA GLU A 25 -17.31 -10.79 -10.86
C GLU A 25 -18.13 -9.51 -11.08
N ALA A 26 -17.53 -8.34 -10.82
CA ALA A 26 -18.13 -7.03 -11.05
C ALA A 26 -17.95 -6.51 -12.50
N GLY A 27 -17.39 -7.31 -13.41
CA GLY A 27 -17.13 -6.91 -14.80
C GLY A 27 -16.13 -5.76 -14.90
N THR A 28 -15.12 -5.73 -14.03
CA THR A 28 -14.01 -4.79 -14.08
C THR A 28 -12.88 -5.43 -14.87
N SER A 29 -12.50 -4.84 -16.01
CA SER A 29 -11.39 -5.33 -16.84
C SER A 29 -10.12 -4.47 -16.75
N LYS A 30 -10.27 -3.18 -16.45
CA LYS A 30 -9.17 -2.21 -16.34
C LYS A 30 -8.84 -1.89 -14.88
N VAL A 31 -7.58 -1.58 -14.63
CA VAL A 31 -7.13 -1.06 -13.33
C VAL A 31 -7.23 0.46 -13.27
N ARG A 32 -7.14 1.01 -12.04
CA ARG A 32 -7.04 2.45 -11.81
C ARG A 32 -6.00 2.78 -10.73
N PRO A 33 -4.96 3.58 -11.01
CA PRO A 33 -4.61 4.12 -12.33
C PRO A 33 -4.16 3.02 -13.31
N SER A 34 -4.03 3.36 -14.59
CA SER A 34 -3.54 2.46 -15.65
C SER A 34 -2.41 3.19 -16.40
N PRO A 35 -1.15 2.71 -16.33
CA PRO A 35 -0.69 1.53 -15.60
C PRO A 35 -0.65 1.72 -14.08
N LEU A 36 -0.49 0.61 -13.34
CA LEU A 36 -0.24 0.65 -11.89
C LEU A 36 1.19 1.13 -11.58
N PRO A 37 1.39 2.12 -10.68
CA PRO A 37 2.66 2.82 -10.56
C PRO A 37 3.75 2.05 -9.81
N LEU A 38 3.39 1.22 -8.83
CA LEU A 38 4.38 0.50 -8.01
C LEU A 38 4.95 -0.74 -8.75
N PRO A 39 4.15 -1.54 -9.49
CA PRO A 39 4.70 -2.54 -10.41
C PRO A 39 5.64 -1.94 -11.46
N GLU A 40 5.27 -0.81 -12.06
CA GLU A 40 6.12 -0.10 -13.02
C GLU A 40 7.44 0.32 -12.36
N ARG A 41 7.36 0.96 -11.19
CA ARG A 41 8.54 1.46 -10.47
C ARG A 41 9.49 0.36 -9.99
N TYR A 42 8.98 -0.74 -9.44
CA TYR A 42 9.82 -1.74 -8.76
C TYR A 42 10.15 -2.97 -9.59
N ALA A 43 9.39 -3.24 -10.66
CA ALA A 43 9.58 -4.40 -11.50
C ALA A 43 9.73 -4.04 -13.00
N ASN A 44 9.57 -2.76 -13.36
CA ASN A 44 9.52 -2.32 -14.76
C ASN A 44 8.46 -3.08 -15.57
N VAL A 45 7.29 -3.29 -14.95
CA VAL A 45 6.14 -3.98 -15.54
C VAL A 45 4.93 -3.05 -15.54
N GLU A 46 4.37 -2.80 -16.72
CA GLU A 46 3.10 -2.09 -16.87
C GLU A 46 1.92 -3.05 -16.65
N LEU A 47 1.06 -2.73 -15.68
CA LEU A 47 -0.19 -3.45 -15.45
C LEU A 47 -1.36 -2.53 -15.76
N ASN A 48 -2.12 -2.84 -16.80
CA ASN A 48 -3.25 -2.04 -17.31
C ASN A 48 -4.62 -2.73 -17.13
N THR A 49 -4.61 -4.02 -16.85
CA THR A 49 -5.81 -4.86 -16.74
C THR A 49 -5.81 -5.72 -15.50
N VAL A 50 -7.02 -6.19 -15.13
CA VAL A 50 -7.21 -7.14 -14.02
C VAL A 50 -6.51 -8.47 -14.30
N GLU A 51 -6.49 -8.92 -15.56
CA GLU A 51 -5.80 -10.16 -15.96
C GLU A 51 -4.27 -10.04 -15.81
N GLU A 52 -3.67 -8.92 -16.24
CA GLU A 52 -2.23 -8.68 -16.02
C GLU A 52 -1.90 -8.65 -14.53
N CYS A 53 -2.77 -8.09 -13.69
CA CYS A 53 -2.59 -8.11 -12.23
C CYS A 53 -2.59 -9.53 -11.65
N LYS A 54 -3.43 -10.42 -12.18
CA LYS A 54 -3.52 -11.83 -11.78
C LYS A 54 -2.26 -12.59 -12.14
N ILE A 55 -1.80 -12.46 -13.39
CA ILE A 55 -0.55 -13.06 -13.87
C ILE A 55 0.64 -12.56 -13.04
N HIS A 56 0.76 -11.24 -12.86
CA HIS A 56 1.85 -10.64 -12.11
C HIS A 56 1.84 -11.05 -10.64
N ARG A 57 0.66 -11.17 -10.02
CA ARG A 57 0.53 -11.66 -8.64
C ARG A 57 1.05 -13.09 -8.49
N GLU A 58 0.73 -14.01 -9.40
CA GLU A 58 1.29 -15.37 -9.33
C GLU A 58 2.80 -15.37 -9.55
N ARG A 59 3.31 -14.57 -10.49
CA ARG A 59 4.76 -14.39 -10.67
C ARG A 59 5.46 -13.88 -9.41
N LEU A 60 4.90 -12.88 -8.73
CA LEU A 60 5.41 -12.41 -7.44
C LEU A 60 5.43 -13.52 -6.39
N ARG A 61 4.43 -14.41 -6.40
CA ARG A 61 4.34 -15.52 -5.44
C ARG A 61 5.40 -16.59 -5.68
N GLU A 62 5.74 -16.85 -6.94
CA GLU A 62 6.76 -17.82 -7.33
C GLU A 62 8.17 -17.31 -7.06
N LEU A 63 8.40 -16.01 -7.25
CA LEU A 63 9.73 -15.39 -7.18
C LEU A 63 10.08 -14.79 -5.83
N ILE A 64 9.14 -14.70 -4.88
CA ILE A 64 9.40 -14.04 -3.61
C ILE A 64 10.43 -14.81 -2.78
N ASP A 65 11.53 -14.14 -2.46
CA ASP A 65 12.52 -14.62 -1.50
C ASP A 65 12.22 -13.98 -0.13
N PHE A 66 11.79 -14.79 0.83
CA PHE A 66 11.46 -14.32 2.18
C PHE A 66 12.69 -13.99 3.04
N GLU A 67 13.89 -14.35 2.60
CA GLU A 67 15.13 -13.97 3.27
C GLU A 67 15.63 -12.58 2.81
N ASP A 68 15.28 -12.16 1.60
CA ASP A 68 15.55 -10.82 1.08
C ASP A 68 14.46 -9.81 1.51
N ILE A 69 14.85 -8.89 2.40
CA ILE A 69 13.97 -7.87 2.96
C ILE A 69 13.45 -6.91 1.87
N LEU A 70 14.28 -6.54 0.88
CA LEU A 70 13.89 -5.62 -0.18
C LEU A 70 12.93 -6.30 -1.16
N ASN A 71 13.22 -7.56 -1.53
CA ASN A 71 12.32 -8.36 -2.36
C ASN A 71 10.91 -8.44 -1.74
N VAL A 72 10.84 -8.68 -0.43
CA VAL A 72 9.58 -8.73 0.31
C VAL A 72 8.90 -7.37 0.38
N ALA A 73 9.66 -6.31 0.58
CA ALA A 73 9.14 -4.95 0.59
C ALA A 73 8.49 -4.59 -0.75
N TYR A 74 9.19 -4.84 -1.86
CA TYR A 74 8.67 -4.60 -3.21
C TYR A 74 7.42 -5.43 -3.50
N ALA A 75 7.42 -6.73 -3.19
CA ALA A 75 6.24 -7.58 -3.38
C ALA A 75 5.06 -7.09 -2.55
N THR A 76 5.29 -6.68 -1.29
CA THR A 76 4.25 -6.15 -0.40
C THR A 76 3.58 -4.91 -0.98
N LEU A 77 4.37 -3.97 -1.47
CA LEU A 77 3.86 -2.70 -2.00
C LEU A 77 3.15 -2.89 -3.34
N GLN A 78 3.69 -3.73 -4.23
CA GLN A 78 3.03 -4.09 -5.48
C GLN A 78 1.69 -4.80 -5.23
N LEU A 79 1.60 -5.68 -4.23
CA LEU A 79 0.33 -6.31 -3.84
C LEU A 79 -0.70 -5.30 -3.31
N CYS A 80 -0.26 -4.27 -2.57
CA CYS A 80 -1.14 -3.19 -2.14
C CYS A 80 -1.68 -2.40 -3.34
N ASP A 81 -0.81 -2.11 -4.31
CA ASP A 81 -1.17 -1.37 -5.52
C ASP A 81 -2.16 -2.15 -6.39
N ILE A 82 -1.94 -3.46 -6.56
CA ILE A 82 -2.90 -4.35 -7.22
C ILE A 82 -4.26 -4.29 -6.52
N ILE A 83 -4.28 -4.37 -5.18
CA ILE A 83 -5.53 -4.32 -4.41
C ILE A 83 -6.28 -3.01 -4.65
N GLU A 84 -5.62 -1.86 -4.54
CA GLU A 84 -6.26 -0.56 -4.79
C GLU A 84 -6.66 -0.41 -6.27
N GLY A 85 -5.80 -0.89 -7.15
CA GLY A 85 -5.91 -0.87 -8.60
C GLY A 85 -7.11 -1.59 -9.19
N VAL A 86 -7.53 -2.70 -8.57
CA VAL A 86 -8.67 -3.50 -9.06
C VAL A 86 -9.98 -3.20 -8.34
N LYS A 87 -9.92 -2.65 -7.12
CA LYS A 87 -11.09 -2.60 -6.24
C LYS A 87 -12.03 -1.40 -6.45
N TRP A 88 -11.57 -0.40 -7.22
CA TRP A 88 -12.20 0.93 -7.33
C TRP A 88 -13.64 0.95 -7.84
N LYS A 89 -14.10 -0.07 -8.57
CA LYS A 89 -15.44 -0.10 -9.19
C LYS A 89 -16.50 -0.73 -8.29
N TYR A 90 -16.13 -1.67 -7.41
CA TYR A 90 -17.09 -2.50 -6.67
C TYR A 90 -17.04 -2.32 -5.15
N GLU A 91 -15.97 -1.72 -4.61
CA GLU A 91 -15.89 -1.46 -3.18
C GLU A 91 -16.64 -0.18 -2.79
N PRO A 92 -17.24 -0.14 -1.59
CA PRO A 92 -17.81 1.08 -1.03
C PRO A 92 -16.78 2.22 -0.94
N ALA A 93 -17.26 3.45 -1.16
CA ALA A 93 -16.45 4.67 -1.13
C ALA A 93 -15.68 4.85 0.19
N GLU A 94 -16.22 4.36 1.31
CA GLU A 94 -15.57 4.41 2.63
C GLU A 94 -14.28 3.58 2.75
N TYR A 95 -14.04 2.63 1.84
CA TYR A 95 -12.80 1.86 1.74
C TYR A 95 -11.83 2.42 0.70
N MET A 96 -12.22 3.49 -0.03
CA MET A 96 -11.36 4.15 -1.00
C MET A 96 -10.43 5.16 -0.29
N PRO A 97 -9.20 5.35 -0.79
CA PRO A 97 -8.32 6.41 -0.33
C PRO A 97 -8.91 7.81 -0.56
N LEU A 98 -8.73 8.71 0.41
CA LEU A 98 -9.18 10.10 0.34
C LEU A 98 -8.08 11.00 -0.26
N MET A 99 -7.87 10.88 -1.58
CA MET A 99 -6.77 11.54 -2.31
C MET A 99 -6.78 13.07 -2.18
N ASP A 100 -7.95 13.70 -2.16
CA ASP A 100 -8.10 15.17 -2.18
C ASP A 100 -7.69 15.86 -0.86
N ARG A 101 -7.15 15.12 0.11
CA ARG A 101 -6.92 15.59 1.48
C ARG A 101 -5.46 15.64 1.92
N ILE A 102 -4.50 15.46 1.01
CA ILE A 102 -3.07 15.59 1.32
C ILE A 102 -2.59 16.97 0.84
N PRO A 103 -2.37 17.95 1.74
CA PRO A 103 -1.85 19.24 1.35
C PRO A 103 -0.43 19.12 0.79
N GLU A 104 -0.14 19.90 -0.26
CA GLU A 104 1.18 19.93 -0.91
C GLU A 104 2.29 20.42 0.03
N ASP A 105 1.96 21.19 1.06
CA ASP A 105 2.88 21.84 1.99
C ASP A 105 3.07 21.11 3.34
N MET A 106 2.37 19.99 3.59
CA MET A 106 2.40 19.35 4.90
C MET A 106 3.56 18.33 5.06
N PRO A 107 4.27 18.31 6.21
CA PRO A 107 5.18 17.24 6.57
C PRO A 107 4.47 15.88 6.59
N LEU A 108 5.00 14.92 5.84
CA LEU A 108 4.41 13.59 5.66
C LEU A 108 4.76 12.69 6.85
N ASN A 109 3.92 12.72 7.88
CA ASN A 109 3.96 11.75 8.97
C ASN A 109 2.84 10.71 8.79
N ILE A 110 3.18 9.45 8.50
CA ILE A 110 2.18 8.40 8.24
C ILE A 110 2.06 7.48 9.46
N ALA A 111 0.86 7.39 10.02
CA ALA A 111 0.50 6.47 11.08
C ALA A 111 -0.38 5.33 10.53
N LEU A 112 0.18 4.12 10.49
CA LEU A 112 -0.50 2.92 10.02
C LEU A 112 -1.07 2.12 11.20
N MET A 113 -2.40 2.01 11.29
CA MET A 113 -3.12 1.22 12.30
C MET A 113 -2.68 1.52 13.74
N HIS A 114 -2.14 2.72 13.98
CA HIS A 114 -1.51 3.04 15.25
C HIS A 114 -2.57 3.41 16.31
N PRO A 115 -2.53 2.85 17.53
CA PRO A 115 -3.53 3.09 18.57
C PRO A 115 -3.45 4.50 19.16
N LYS A 116 -2.31 5.18 19.04
CA LYS A 116 -2.08 6.54 19.58
C LYS A 116 -1.32 7.40 18.57
N PRO A 117 -1.85 7.62 17.35
CA PRO A 117 -1.11 8.22 16.24
C PRO A 117 -0.66 9.64 16.61
N PRO A 118 0.56 10.07 16.23
CA PRO A 118 1.01 11.42 16.50
C PRO A 118 0.05 12.47 15.93
N LYS A 119 -0.18 13.55 16.67
CA LYS A 119 -1.04 14.65 16.22
C LYS A 119 -0.56 15.17 14.86
N GLY A 120 -1.49 15.42 13.94
CA GLY A 120 -1.21 15.92 12.60
C GLY A 120 -0.72 14.87 11.59
N SER A 121 -0.58 13.60 11.98
CA SER A 121 -0.24 12.53 11.04
C SER A 121 -1.37 12.23 10.05
N ILE A 122 -0.98 11.69 8.89
CA ILE A 122 -1.85 10.98 7.95
C ILE A 122 -2.11 9.60 8.53
N PHE A 123 -3.37 9.27 8.80
CA PHE A 123 -3.75 8.03 9.43
C PHE A 123 -4.39 7.06 8.43
N ILE A 124 -3.89 5.82 8.43
CA ILE A 124 -4.46 4.70 7.69
C ILE A 124 -4.89 3.63 8.68
N GLY A 125 -6.19 3.43 8.84
CA GLY A 125 -6.76 2.44 9.73
C GLY A 125 -8.21 2.74 10.10
N GLU A 126 -8.80 1.83 10.86
CA GLU A 126 -10.15 2.02 11.37
C GLU A 126 -10.15 3.02 12.54
N ASN A 127 -11.25 3.77 12.69
CA ASN A 127 -11.51 4.66 13.83
C ASN A 127 -10.40 5.71 14.08
N PRO A 128 -10.18 6.64 13.13
CA PRO A 128 -9.20 7.71 13.30
C PRO A 128 -9.53 8.60 14.51
N PRO A 129 -8.57 8.93 15.38
CA PRO A 129 -8.81 9.95 16.40
C PRO A 129 -8.98 11.35 15.76
N PRO A 130 -9.64 12.31 16.44
CA PRO A 130 -9.86 13.66 15.90
C PRO A 130 -8.57 14.46 15.61
N THR A 131 -7.44 14.02 16.15
CA THR A 131 -6.15 14.71 16.09
C THR A 131 -5.33 14.39 14.84
N VAL A 132 -5.83 13.53 13.96
CA VAL A 132 -5.13 13.07 12.74
C VAL A 132 -5.95 13.31 11.48
N ARG A 133 -5.28 13.31 10.33
CA ARG A 133 -5.94 13.36 9.02
C ARG A 133 -6.19 11.92 8.55
N HIS A 134 -7.43 11.47 8.63
CA HIS A 134 -7.80 10.16 8.12
C HIS A 134 -7.70 10.10 6.59
N TYR A 135 -7.02 9.08 6.08
CA TYR A 135 -6.77 8.91 4.66
C TYR A 135 -7.40 7.64 4.06
N SER A 136 -7.32 6.50 4.77
CA SER A 136 -7.95 5.26 4.33
C SER A 136 -8.21 4.35 5.53
N ARG A 137 -9.27 3.55 5.46
CA ARG A 137 -9.55 2.52 6.48
C ARG A 137 -8.66 1.29 6.36
N VAL A 138 -8.03 1.07 5.21
CA VAL A 138 -7.30 -0.16 4.89
C VAL A 138 -5.84 0.12 4.56
N VAL A 139 -4.96 -0.79 5.00
CA VAL A 139 -3.50 -0.63 4.84
C VAL A 139 -3.04 -0.55 3.39
N SER A 140 -3.78 -1.14 2.45
CA SER A 140 -3.46 -1.08 1.03
C SER A 140 -3.57 0.35 0.46
N GLY A 141 -4.31 1.24 1.12
CA GLY A 141 -4.35 2.67 0.77
C GLY A 141 -2.98 3.34 0.80
N ILE A 142 -1.97 2.73 1.41
CA ILE A 142 -0.59 3.21 1.32
C ILE A 142 -0.10 3.33 -0.13
N ALA A 143 -0.54 2.47 -1.05
CA ALA A 143 -0.04 2.45 -2.42
C ALA A 143 -0.31 3.77 -3.18
N PRO A 144 -1.56 4.27 -3.25
CA PRO A 144 -1.84 5.56 -3.87
C PRO A 144 -1.22 6.74 -3.11
N LEU A 145 -1.02 6.61 -1.79
CA LEU A 145 -0.27 7.62 -1.03
C LEU A 145 1.21 7.67 -1.45
N LEU A 146 1.86 6.51 -1.59
CA LEU A 146 3.24 6.44 -2.08
C LEU A 146 3.38 6.99 -3.50
N GLN A 147 2.43 6.68 -4.38
CA GLN A 147 2.39 7.29 -5.72
C GLN A 147 2.37 8.83 -5.64
N HIS A 148 1.49 9.41 -4.82
CA HIS A 148 1.42 10.86 -4.64
C HIS A 148 2.76 11.44 -4.11
N ILE A 149 3.38 10.77 -3.13
CA ILE A 149 4.67 11.18 -2.56
C ILE A 149 5.77 11.17 -3.63
N TYR A 150 5.80 10.15 -4.48
CA TYR A 150 6.76 10.07 -5.56
C TYR A 150 6.54 11.16 -6.62
N ASN A 151 5.30 11.39 -7.04
CA ASN A 151 4.98 12.36 -8.09
C ASN A 151 5.26 13.80 -7.66
N THR A 152 5.12 14.12 -6.37
CA THR A 152 5.37 15.46 -5.84
C THR A 152 6.84 15.75 -5.56
N GLY A 153 7.76 14.82 -5.84
CA GLY A 153 9.18 15.04 -5.60
C GLY A 153 9.56 15.20 -4.12
N LYS A 154 8.63 14.92 -3.18
CA LYS A 154 8.83 14.97 -1.72
C LYS A 154 9.83 13.92 -1.19
N HIS A 155 10.67 13.39 -2.07
CA HIS A 155 11.63 12.31 -1.86
C HIS A 155 13.08 12.67 -2.30
N ASN A 156 13.42 13.90 -2.74
CA ASN A 156 14.77 14.24 -3.26
C ASN A 156 15.40 15.52 -2.67
N GLU A 157 16.65 15.41 -2.18
CA GLU A 157 17.57 16.43 -1.56
C GLU A 157 17.55 16.57 -0.02
N GLY A 158 18.39 15.81 0.70
CA GLY A 158 18.28 15.71 2.17
C GLY A 158 16.94 15.09 2.64
N ASN A 159 16.08 14.83 1.65
CA ASN A 159 14.76 14.25 1.63
C ASN A 159 14.90 12.74 1.52
N ARG A 160 15.23 12.09 2.64
CA ARG A 160 14.60 10.79 2.92
C ARG A 160 13.09 10.96 2.79
N LEU A 161 12.30 9.89 2.79
CA LEU A 161 10.96 10.01 3.39
C LEU A 161 11.15 10.62 4.80
N VAL A 162 11.05 11.95 4.95
CA VAL A 162 11.70 12.70 6.05
C VAL A 162 11.12 12.28 7.41
N ALA A 163 9.90 11.73 7.43
CA ALA A 163 9.33 11.09 8.61
C ALA A 163 8.12 10.17 8.29
N VAL A 164 8.25 9.02 7.63
CA VAL A 164 7.24 7.96 7.88
C VAL A 164 7.55 7.37 9.25
N ARG A 165 7.05 8.00 10.32
CA ARG A 165 7.09 7.38 11.65
C ARG A 165 6.06 6.28 11.68
N THR A 166 6.42 5.11 11.16
CA THR A 166 5.64 3.90 11.34
C THR A 166 5.69 3.54 12.81
N VAL A 167 4.68 3.93 13.58
CA VAL A 167 4.55 3.40 14.92
C VAL A 167 3.63 2.20 14.83
N TYR A 168 4.22 1.05 15.13
CA TYR A 168 3.59 -0.26 15.12
C TYR A 168 2.62 -0.35 16.28
N ALA A 169 1.35 -0.62 16.03
CA ALA A 169 0.62 -1.43 16.99
C ALA A 169 -0.54 -2.20 16.39
N GLY A 170 -0.88 -3.29 17.05
CA GLY A 170 -2.24 -3.83 16.96
C GLY A 170 -2.43 -5.11 16.15
N GLY A 171 -1.45 -6.03 16.09
CA GLY A 171 -1.71 -7.44 15.73
C GLY A 171 -2.22 -7.73 14.30
N ASN A 172 -2.44 -6.71 13.48
CA ASN A 172 -2.87 -6.85 12.10
C ASN A 172 -1.68 -7.24 11.22
N LYS A 173 -1.62 -8.52 10.86
CA LYS A 173 -0.54 -9.12 10.07
C LYS A 173 -0.24 -8.34 8.78
N MET A 174 -1.24 -7.83 8.06
CA MET A 174 -0.99 -7.04 6.84
C MET A 174 -0.35 -5.69 7.15
N GLY A 175 -0.79 -5.03 8.22
CA GLY A 175 -0.15 -3.81 8.72
C GLY A 175 1.32 -4.05 9.06
N CYS A 176 1.65 -5.19 9.69
CA CYS A 176 3.04 -5.56 9.97
C CYS A 176 3.90 -5.65 8.68
N ALA A 177 3.37 -6.27 7.62
CA ALA A 177 4.07 -6.37 6.34
C ALA A 177 4.28 -5.01 5.69
N VAL A 178 3.22 -4.20 5.61
CA VAL A 178 3.29 -2.85 5.02
C VAL A 178 4.26 -1.95 5.78
N CYS A 179 4.21 -1.96 7.11
CA CYS A 179 5.17 -1.20 7.93
C CYS A 179 6.61 -1.66 7.68
N ALA A 180 6.85 -2.99 7.64
CA ALA A 180 8.18 -3.52 7.36
C ALA A 180 8.67 -3.12 5.97
N ALA A 181 7.79 -3.17 4.97
CA ALA A 181 8.10 -2.79 3.60
C ALA A 181 8.49 -1.32 3.49
N ILE A 182 7.71 -0.41 4.10
CA ILE A 182 8.04 1.02 4.07
C ILE A 182 9.38 1.28 4.78
N ASN A 183 9.60 0.68 5.96
CA ASN A 183 10.85 0.87 6.68
C ASN A 183 12.08 0.39 5.90
N ALA A 184 11.95 -0.69 5.13
CA ALA A 184 13.02 -1.19 4.27
C ALA A 184 13.38 -0.23 3.12
N LEU A 185 12.47 0.67 2.72
CA LEU A 185 12.74 1.67 1.67
C LEU A 185 13.31 2.99 2.21
N ILE A 186 13.29 3.20 3.53
CA ILE A 186 13.71 4.46 4.18
C ILE A 186 15.08 4.34 4.84
N GLY A 187 15.48 3.12 5.20
CA GLY A 187 16.81 2.79 5.75
C GLY A 187 17.88 2.80 4.68
#